data_AF-A0A940QNN0-F1
#
_entry.id   AF-A0A940QNN0-F1
#
_cell.length_a   1.000
_cell.length_b   1.000
_cell.length_c   1.000
_cell.angle_alpha   90.00
_cell.angle_beta   90.00
_cell.angle_gamma   90.00
#
_symmetry.space_group_name_H-M   'P 1'
#
loop_
_entity.id
_entity.type
_entity.pdbx_description
1 polymer ?
#
loop_
_entity_poly.entity_id
_entity_poly.type
_entity_poly.pdbx_seq_one_letter_code
_entity_poly.pdbx_strand_id
1 'polypeptide(L)' 'KWKYRERAYRYIYMDVGHIGQTLYLAATALDLGCCTVGAFFDEEVDRVIGADGKNEISVYLGAVGHVT' A
#
# COMPACT_ATOMS: atom_id res chain seq x y z
N LYS A 1 -2.49 -12.91 -11.93
CA LYS A 1 -1.45 -13.60 -12.74
C LYS A 1 -1.87 -13.93 -14.19
N TRP A 2 -3.15 -14.14 -14.51
CA TRP A 2 -3.61 -14.64 -15.82
C TRP A 2 -3.14 -13.84 -17.05
N LYS A 3 -3.18 -12.49 -17.01
CA LYS A 3 -2.85 -11.62 -18.15
C LYS A 3 -1.35 -11.33 -18.31
N TYR A 4 -0.66 -11.01 -17.21
CA TYR A 4 0.72 -10.49 -17.24
C TYR A 4 1.78 -11.48 -16.72
N ARG A 5 1.36 -12.67 -16.24
CA ARG A 5 2.24 -13.69 -15.66
C ARG A 5 3.20 -13.08 -14.64
N GLU A 6 4.49 -13.35 -14.73
CA GLU A 6 5.53 -12.83 -13.82
C GLU A 6 5.65 -11.30 -13.84
N ARG A 7 5.29 -10.63 -14.95
CA ARG A 7 5.33 -9.16 -15.01
C ARG A 7 4.27 -8.49 -14.14
N ALA A 8 3.26 -9.23 -13.69
CA ALA A 8 2.21 -8.70 -12.81
C ALA A 8 2.79 -8.07 -11.54
N TYR A 9 3.83 -8.68 -10.94
CA TYR A 9 4.48 -8.15 -9.73
C TYR A 9 5.04 -6.75 -9.95
N ARG A 10 5.67 -6.49 -11.10
CA ARG A 10 6.20 -5.17 -11.43
C ARG A 10 5.09 -4.11 -11.52
N TYR A 11 3.94 -4.48 -12.08
CA TYR A 11 2.81 -3.56 -12.18
C TYR A 11 2.15 -3.31 -10.83
N ILE A 12 2.01 -4.33 -9.98
CA ILE A 12 1.51 -4.17 -8.62
C ILE A 12 2.33 -3.11 -7.87
N TYR A 13 3.67 -3.20 -7.91
CA TYR A 13 4.51 -2.19 -7.24
C TYR A 13 4.41 -0.78 -7.86
N MET A 14 4.22 -0.66 -9.17
CA MET A 14 3.96 0.64 -9.81
C MET A 14 2.61 1.22 -9.39
N ASP A 15 1.56 0.39 -9.40
CA ASP A 15 0.19 0.80 -9.03
C ASP A 15 0.12 1.26 -7.58
N VAL A 16 0.78 0.52 -6.69
CA VAL A 16 0.92 0.88 -5.27
C VAL A 16 1.59 2.24 -5.09
N GLY A 17 2.65 2.54 -5.86
CA GLY A 17 3.30 3.85 -5.84
C GLY A 17 2.35 4.98 -6.27
N HIS A 18 1.56 4.76 -7.32
CA HIS A 18 0.55 5.74 -7.75
C HIS A 18 -0.54 5.96 -6.68
N ILE A 19 -1.01 4.88 -6.05
CA ILE A 19 -1.98 4.94 -4.94
C ILE A 19 -1.38 5.70 -3.76
N GLY A 20 -0.12 5.42 -3.41
CA GLY A 20 0.64 6.12 -2.38
C GLY A 20 0.71 7.62 -2.60
N GLN A 21 1.15 8.04 -3.79
CA GLN A 21 1.21 9.46 -4.12
C GLN A 21 -0.17 10.12 -4.11
N THR A 22 -1.20 9.41 -4.52
CA THR A 22 -2.59 9.90 -4.44
C THR A 22 -3.01 10.13 -2.99
N LEU A 23 -2.65 9.22 -2.08
CA LEU A 23 -2.89 9.38 -0.64
C LEU A 23 -2.17 10.60 -0.08
N TYR A 24 -0.91 10.83 -0.46
CA TYR A 24 -0.15 12.03 -0.07
C TYR A 24 -0.84 13.32 -0.54
N LEU A 25 -1.28 13.37 -1.80
CA LEU A 25 -1.96 14.54 -2.36
C LEU A 25 -3.29 14.80 -1.65
N ALA A 26 -4.08 13.75 -1.39
CA ALA A 26 -5.33 13.86 -0.65
C ALA A 26 -5.11 14.34 0.80
N ALA A 27 -4.12 13.78 1.50
CA ALA A 27 -3.77 14.21 2.86
C ALA A 27 -3.33 15.68 2.88
N THR A 28 -2.46 16.08 1.94
CA THR A 28 -2.01 17.47 1.79
C THR A 28 -3.18 18.42 1.56
N ALA A 29 -4.14 18.05 0.71
CA ALA A 29 -5.31 18.87 0.43
C ALA A 29 -6.26 19.02 1.63
N LEU A 30 -6.15 18.14 2.63
CA LEU A 30 -6.93 18.16 3.88
C LEU A 30 -6.14 18.73 5.07
N ASP A 31 -4.97 19.32 4.83
CA ASP A 31 -4.05 19.79 5.88
C ASP A 31 -3.64 18.67 6.88
N LEU A 32 -3.51 17.44 6.37
CA LEU A 32 -3.04 16.26 7.11
C LEU A 32 -1.62 15.85 6.68
N GLY A 33 -0.91 15.21 7.61
CA GLY A 33 0.34 14.50 7.33
C GLY A 33 0.07 13.09 6.81
N CYS A 34 0.96 12.61 5.94
CA CYS A 34 0.93 11.25 5.42
C CYS A 34 2.34 10.64 5.43
N CYS A 35 2.44 9.35 5.77
CA CYS A 35 3.67 8.58 5.70
C CYS A 35 3.38 7.19 5.15
N THR A 36 3.83 6.92 3.93
CA THR A 36 3.76 5.58 3.37
C THR A 36 4.94 4.72 3.80
N VAL A 37 4.69 3.44 4.09
CA VAL A 37 5.68 2.50 4.61
C VAL A 37 5.69 1.24 3.74
N GLY A 38 6.87 0.93 3.17
CA GLY A 38 7.10 -0.26 2.35
C GLY A 38 7.77 -1.43 3.09
N ALA A 39 8.09 -1.27 4.38
CA ALA A 39 8.71 -2.31 5.20
C ALA A 39 7.89 -2.49 6.49
N PHE A 40 7.30 -3.66 6.64
CA PHE A 40 6.47 -4.07 7.78
C PHE A 40 6.49 -5.60 7.88
N PHE A 41 5.88 -6.17 8.92
CA PHE A 41 5.74 -7.62 9.05
C PHE A 41 4.53 -8.10 8.23
N ASP A 42 4.76 -8.57 7.01
CA ASP A 42 3.71 -8.96 6.05
C ASP A 42 2.69 -9.92 6.68
N GLU A 43 3.16 -10.97 7.37
CA GLU A 43 2.28 -11.97 8.01
C GLU A 43 1.38 -11.38 9.10
N GLU A 44 1.87 -10.39 9.84
CA GLU A 44 1.08 -9.73 10.88
C GLU A 44 0.02 -8.82 10.28
N VAL A 45 0.40 -8.06 9.25
CA VAL A 45 -0.51 -7.15 8.54
C VAL A 45 -1.58 -7.94 7.80
N ASP A 46 -1.20 -8.99 7.07
CA ASP A 46 -2.12 -9.87 6.35
C ASP A 46 -3.19 -10.45 7.30
N ARG A 47 -2.79 -10.86 8.50
CA ARG A 47 -3.71 -11.36 9.53
C ARG A 47 -4.71 -10.29 9.99
N VAL A 48 -4.27 -9.03 10.11
CA VAL A 48 -5.14 -7.91 10.52
C VAL A 48 -6.18 -7.59 9.45
N ILE A 49 -5.80 -7.63 8.18
CA ILE A 49 -6.70 -7.30 7.06
C ILE A 49 -7.46 -8.52 6.50
N GLY A 50 -7.17 -9.73 6.98
CA GLY A 50 -7.80 -10.97 6.53
C GLY A 50 -7.26 -11.53 5.22
N ALA A 51 -6.06 -11.12 4.80
CA ALA A 51 -5.38 -11.66 3.64
C ALA A 51 -4.76 -13.04 3.93
N ASP A 52 -4.68 -13.90 2.91
CA ASP A 52 -4.23 -15.29 3.05
C ASP A 52 -2.72 -15.50 2.83
N GLY A 53 -1.98 -14.44 2.49
CA GLY A 53 -0.55 -14.48 2.21
C GLY A 53 -0.18 -15.18 0.89
N LYS A 54 -1.17 -15.59 0.08
CA LYS A 54 -0.97 -16.45 -1.11
C LYS A 54 -1.64 -15.90 -2.36
N ASN A 55 -2.94 -15.68 -2.29
CA ASN A 55 -3.74 -15.08 -3.35
C ASN A 55 -3.88 -13.57 -3.15
N GLU A 56 -3.87 -13.12 -1.90
CA GLU A 56 -3.88 -11.72 -1.49
C GLU A 56 -2.76 -11.48 -0.48
N ILE A 57 -2.02 -10.39 -0.66
CA ILE A 57 -0.89 -10.00 0.18
C ILE A 57 -0.94 -8.49 0.42
N SER A 58 -0.55 -8.06 1.61
CA SER A 58 -0.22 -6.67 1.87
C SER A 58 1.08 -6.31 1.16
N VAL A 59 1.10 -5.12 0.57
CA VAL A 59 2.23 -4.63 -0.25
C VAL A 59 2.68 -3.23 0.15
N TYR A 60 1.87 -2.53 0.92
CA TYR A 60 2.10 -1.13 1.28
C TYR A 60 1.17 -0.68 2.40
N LEU A 61 1.70 0.13 3.30
CA LEU A 61 0.93 0.79 4.35
C LEU A 61 1.01 2.30 4.19
N GLY A 62 -0.01 3.01 4.67
CA GLY A 62 -0.03 4.47 4.75
C GLY A 62 -0.59 4.93 6.08
N ALA A 63 0.18 5.69 6.84
CA ALA A 63 -0.28 6.40 8.04
C ALA A 63 -0.74 7.81 7.66
N VAL A 64 -1.88 8.25 8.19
CA VAL A 64 -2.44 9.59 7.97
C VAL A 64 -2.91 10.17 9.29
N GLY A 65 -2.66 11.47 9.53
CA GLY A 65 -3.11 12.13 10.76
C GLY A 65 -2.78 13.62 10.79
N HIS A 66 -3.19 14.31 11.85
CA HIS A 66 -2.86 15.72 12.04
C HIS A 66 -1.37 15.92 12.28
N VAL A 67 -0.79 16.98 11.69
CA VAL A 67 0.56 17.44 12.00
C VAL A 67 0.45 18.41 13.19
N THR A 68 0.73 17.90 14.39
CA THR A 68 0.88 18.71 15.61
C THR A 68 2.27 19.28 15.76
#